data_AF-A0A5E4AGA7-F1
#
_entry.id   AF-A0A5E4AGA7-F1
#
_cell.length_a   1.000
_cell.length_b   1.000
_cell.length_c   1.000
_cell.angle_alpha   90.00
_cell.angle_beta   90.00
_cell.angle_gamma   90.00
#
_symmetry.space_group_name_H-M   'P 1'
#
loop_
_entity.id
_entity.type
_entity.pdbx_description
1 polymer ?
#
loop_
_entity_poly.entity_id
_entity_poly.type
_entity_poly.pdbx_seq_one_letter_code
_entity_poly.pdbx_strand_id
1 'polypeptide(L)'
;MELQDFLRHFNTVQICSLSPEVLGPNPAGGGWHIHTFQGRWVRGFNSGGSQPSAETFWTNPQFRLTLLEPDEEEDDEDEEGPWGGWGAGRAGGPARGGRIPKCTVLLSLIQRNRRKLRAKGLTYLTVGFHVFQLLGLWDSPRSRALLPKLLRADRSVFCARRDVSRRCRLSPGHYLVVPSASQEGDEADFTLRIFSERSHTAV
;
A
#
# COMPACT_ATOMS: atom_id res chain seq x y z
N MET A 1 -6.32 22.38 23.48
CA MET A 1 -6.38 20.93 23.79
C MET A 1 -4.97 20.40 23.68
N GLU A 2 -4.46 19.75 24.72
CA GLU A 2 -3.15 19.10 24.65
C GLU A 2 -3.26 17.77 23.89
N LEU A 3 -2.17 17.29 23.28
CA LEU A 3 -2.17 16.03 22.52
C LEU A 3 -2.65 14.85 23.38
N GLN A 4 -2.25 14.84 24.65
CA GLN A 4 -2.63 13.76 25.56
C GLN A 4 -4.13 13.77 25.89
N ASP A 5 -4.75 14.94 25.87
CA ASP A 5 -6.20 15.10 26.02
C ASP A 5 -6.94 14.66 24.74
N PHE A 6 -6.37 14.98 23.57
CA PHE A 6 -6.86 14.48 22.29
C PHE A 6 -6.85 12.95 22.22
N LEU A 7 -5.74 12.31 22.60
CA LEU A 7 -5.58 10.84 22.59
C LEU A 7 -6.53 10.12 23.57
N ARG A 8 -6.98 10.79 24.63
CA ARG A 8 -7.96 10.23 25.58
C ARG A 8 -9.39 10.27 25.05
N HIS A 9 -9.73 11.28 24.26
CA HIS A 9 -11.11 11.54 23.86
C HIS A 9 -11.43 11.17 22.40
N PHE A 10 -10.41 11.05 21.54
CA PHE A 10 -10.57 10.76 20.13
C PHE A 10 -9.81 9.49 19.73
N ASN A 11 -10.49 8.62 18.99
CA ASN A 11 -9.93 7.35 18.49
C ASN A 11 -9.60 7.38 16.99
N THR A 12 -10.05 8.42 16.28
CA THR A 12 -9.95 8.51 14.82
C THR A 12 -9.66 9.94 14.39
N VAL A 13 -8.59 10.13 13.62
CA VAL A 13 -8.30 11.36 12.88
C VAL A 13 -8.48 11.07 11.39
N GLN A 14 -9.18 11.95 10.68
CA GLN A 14 -9.25 11.92 9.22
C GLN A 14 -8.69 13.22 8.67
N ILE A 15 -7.52 13.15 8.02
CA ILE A 15 -6.88 14.28 7.38
C ILE A 15 -7.21 14.22 5.89
N CYS A 16 -7.88 15.23 5.37
CA CYS A 16 -8.18 15.35 3.95
C CYS A 16 -7.22 16.37 3.34
N SER A 17 -6.25 15.89 2.56
CA SER A 17 -5.36 16.77 1.80
C SER A 17 -5.55 16.58 0.30
N LEU A 18 -5.42 17.68 -0.44
CA LEU A 18 -5.42 17.68 -1.91
C LEU A 18 -4.10 17.14 -2.47
N SER A 19 -3.00 17.33 -1.71
CA SER A 19 -1.64 16.85 -2.04
C SER A 19 -1.05 16.09 -0.85
N PRO A 20 -0.30 14.99 -1.04
CA PRO A 20 0.27 14.22 0.08
C PRO A 20 1.33 15.01 0.87
N GLU A 21 1.74 16.17 0.36
CA GLU A 21 2.64 17.16 0.99
C GLU A 21 2.22 17.55 2.42
N VAL A 22 0.95 17.40 2.79
CA VAL A 22 0.45 17.74 4.14
C VAL A 22 0.69 16.62 5.18
N LEU A 23 1.11 15.42 4.74
CA LEU A 23 1.23 14.24 5.61
C LEU A 23 2.67 13.89 6.03
N GLY A 24 3.67 14.70 5.65
CA GLY A 24 5.08 14.47 6.00
C GLY A 24 6.00 15.63 5.60
N PRO A 25 7.31 15.54 5.90
CA PRO A 25 8.28 16.48 5.36
C PRO A 25 8.20 16.49 3.83
N ASN A 26 8.49 17.64 3.22
CA ASN A 26 8.46 17.78 1.78
C ASN A 26 9.50 16.83 1.17
N PRO A 27 9.14 15.88 0.30
CA PRO A 27 10.11 14.98 -0.28
C PRO A 27 11.22 15.78 -0.97
N ALA A 28 12.48 15.39 -0.73
CA ALA A 28 13.66 15.99 -1.31
C ALA A 28 13.64 15.83 -2.84
N GLY A 29 12.95 16.73 -3.55
CA GLY A 29 12.63 16.54 -4.98
C GLY A 29 11.43 17.32 -5.50
N GLY A 30 10.66 17.99 -4.64
CA GLY A 30 9.67 18.99 -5.09
C GLY A 30 8.24 18.48 -5.30
N GLY A 31 7.87 17.37 -4.65
CA GLY A 31 6.48 16.91 -4.57
C GLY A 31 6.32 15.39 -4.76
N TRP A 32 5.12 14.88 -4.47
CA TRP A 32 4.81 13.46 -4.66
C TRP A 32 4.47 13.16 -6.12
N HIS A 33 5.05 12.10 -6.68
CA HIS A 33 4.68 11.58 -7.99
C HIS A 33 3.39 10.75 -7.88
N ILE A 34 2.40 11.02 -8.73
CA ILE A 34 1.05 10.44 -8.62
C ILE A 34 0.67 9.68 -9.88
N HIS A 35 0.35 8.39 -9.74
CA HIS A 35 -0.37 7.62 -10.75
C HIS A 35 -1.80 7.32 -10.28
N THR A 36 -2.79 7.56 -11.15
CA THR A 36 -4.20 7.29 -10.85
C THR A 36 -4.79 6.33 -11.87
N PHE A 37 -5.32 5.22 -11.38
CA PHE A 37 -5.99 4.20 -12.17
C PHE A 37 -7.47 4.14 -11.82
N GLN A 38 -8.31 4.05 -12.83
CA GLN A 38 -9.74 3.83 -12.65
C GLN A 38 -10.08 2.42 -13.12
N GLY A 39 -10.88 1.71 -12.32
CA GLY A 39 -11.29 0.36 -12.64
C GLY A 39 -12.68 0.05 -12.10
N ARG A 40 -13.08 -1.21 -12.32
CA ARG A 40 -14.33 -1.78 -11.82
C ARG A 40 -14.15 -3.28 -11.58
N TRP A 41 -14.68 -3.77 -10.46
CA TRP A 41 -14.91 -5.19 -10.24
C TRP A 41 -16.27 -5.58 -10.82
N VAL A 42 -16.28 -6.63 -11.64
CA VAL A 42 -17.44 -7.16 -12.37
C VAL A 42 -17.56 -8.64 -12.05
N ARG A 43 -18.77 -9.08 -11.68
CA ARG A 43 -19.04 -10.45 -11.28
C ARG A 43 -18.77 -11.40 -12.45
N GLY A 44 -18.10 -12.52 -12.16
CA GLY A 44 -17.77 -13.54 -13.16
C GLY A 44 -16.67 -13.15 -14.15
N PHE A 45 -16.06 -11.97 -14.01
CA PHE A 45 -14.96 -11.54 -14.88
C PHE A 45 -13.68 -11.26 -14.10
N ASN A 46 -13.70 -10.27 -13.20
CA ASN A 46 -12.51 -9.80 -12.49
C ASN A 46 -12.76 -9.48 -11.01
N SER A 47 -13.82 -10.03 -10.42
CA SER A 47 -14.12 -9.89 -8.99
C SER A 47 -13.78 -11.19 -8.26
N GLY A 48 -12.50 -11.38 -7.97
CA GLY A 48 -11.93 -12.66 -7.51
C GLY A 48 -11.85 -12.85 -6.00
N GLY A 49 -12.40 -11.92 -5.21
CA GLY A 49 -12.28 -11.94 -3.75
C GLY A 49 -10.86 -11.62 -3.24
N SER A 50 -10.68 -11.69 -1.93
CA SER A 50 -9.48 -11.16 -1.24
C SER A 50 -8.40 -12.16 -0.87
N GLN A 51 -8.67 -13.46 -0.94
CA GLN A 51 -7.74 -14.48 -0.45
C GLN A 51 -6.72 -14.85 -1.54
N PRO A 52 -5.42 -14.58 -1.40
CA PRO A 52 -4.43 -14.86 -2.45
C PRO A 52 -4.31 -16.34 -2.85
N SER A 53 -4.67 -17.25 -1.96
CA SER A 53 -4.72 -18.70 -2.22
C SER A 53 -6.00 -19.17 -2.91
N ALA A 54 -7.02 -18.32 -3.02
CA ALA A 54 -8.26 -18.68 -3.69
C ALA A 54 -8.07 -18.81 -5.21
N GLU A 55 -8.82 -19.73 -5.81
CA GLU A 55 -8.72 -20.01 -7.24
C GLU A 55 -9.08 -18.83 -8.14
N THR A 56 -9.82 -17.86 -7.60
CA THR A 56 -10.38 -16.74 -8.33
C THR A 56 -9.61 -15.44 -8.10
N PHE A 57 -8.71 -15.37 -7.12
CA PHE A 57 -8.00 -14.14 -6.75
C PHE A 57 -7.19 -13.51 -7.90
N TRP A 58 -6.57 -14.33 -8.74
CA TRP A 58 -5.79 -13.88 -9.89
C TRP A 58 -6.60 -13.13 -10.95
N THR A 59 -7.93 -13.26 -10.92
CA THR A 59 -8.82 -12.53 -11.85
C THR A 59 -8.98 -11.06 -11.49
N ASN A 60 -8.66 -10.67 -10.24
CA ASN A 60 -8.71 -9.26 -9.83
C ASN A 60 -7.81 -8.39 -10.73
N PRO A 61 -8.15 -7.10 -10.93
CA PRO A 61 -7.28 -6.14 -11.61
C PRO A 61 -5.90 -6.11 -10.96
N GLN A 62 -4.86 -5.92 -11.77
CA GLN A 62 -3.48 -5.92 -11.29
C GLN A 62 -2.72 -4.77 -11.93
N PHE A 63 -1.97 -4.05 -11.11
CA PHE A 63 -1.22 -2.86 -11.50
C PHE A 63 0.25 -3.08 -11.19
N ARG A 64 1.12 -2.85 -12.16
CA ARG A 64 2.57 -2.96 -11.97
C ARG A 64 3.09 -1.66 -11.39
N LEU A 65 3.97 -1.77 -10.42
CA LEU A 65 4.65 -0.65 -9.78
C LEU A 65 6.15 -0.92 -9.81
N THR A 66 6.92 0.01 -10.35
CA THR A 66 8.39 -0.06 -10.38
C THR A 66 8.96 1.10 -9.59
N LEU A 67 9.78 0.78 -8.59
CA LEU A 67 10.46 1.71 -7.70
C LEU A 67 11.96 1.54 -7.93
N LEU A 68 12.66 2.57 -8.39
CA LEU A 68 14.09 2.48 -8.72
C LEU A 68 14.94 3.29 -7.75
N GLU A 69 14.49 4.50 -7.44
CA GLU A 69 15.20 5.44 -6.59
C GLU A 69 14.70 5.29 -5.15
N PRO A 70 15.57 4.96 -4.19
CA PRO A 70 15.22 5.02 -2.77
C PRO A 70 15.08 6.47 -2.30
N ASP A 71 14.39 6.65 -1.17
CA ASP A 71 14.26 7.95 -0.52
C ASP A 71 15.65 8.40 -0.01
N GLU A 72 15.86 9.72 0.10
CA GLU A 72 17.07 10.21 0.79
C GLU A 72 16.97 9.82 2.27
N GLU A 73 18.05 9.28 2.83
CA GLU A 73 18.10 8.85 4.23
C GLU A 73 17.92 10.08 5.14
N GLU A 74 16.71 10.27 5.69
CA GLU A 74 16.60 10.93 6.98
C GLU A 74 17.05 9.89 8.02
N ASP A 75 18.03 10.23 8.85
CA ASP A 75 18.52 9.41 9.96
C ASP A 75 17.35 9.08 10.90
N ASP A 76 16.56 8.05 10.58
CA ASP A 76 15.54 7.51 11.48
C ASP A 76 16.29 6.84 12.64
N GLU A 77 16.64 7.61 13.68
CA GLU A 77 17.22 7.16 14.97
C GLU A 77 16.27 6.22 15.75
N ASP A 78 15.05 6.00 15.25
CA ASP A 78 13.96 5.33 15.97
C ASP A 78 13.96 3.78 15.87
N GLU A 79 14.93 3.16 15.20
CA GLU A 79 15.04 1.70 15.08
C GLU A 79 16.00 1.07 16.09
N GLU A 80 16.15 1.68 17.28
CA GLU A 80 16.80 1.06 18.44
C GLU A 80 15.83 1.02 19.63
N GLY A 81 15.14 -0.10 19.79
CA GLY A 81 14.21 -0.31 20.91
C GLY A 81 14.94 -0.32 22.27
N PRO A 82 14.31 0.10 23.39
CA PRO A 82 14.97 0.30 24.70
C PRO A 82 15.56 -0.92 25.43
N TRP A 83 15.71 -2.08 24.78
CA TRP A 83 16.26 -3.31 25.38
C TRP A 83 17.39 -3.92 24.54
N GLY A 84 18.30 -3.09 24.01
CA GLY A 84 19.63 -3.51 23.57
C GLY A 84 20.60 -3.50 24.76
N GLY A 85 20.77 -4.65 25.41
CA GLY A 85 21.44 -4.81 26.68
C GLY A 85 22.88 -4.27 26.76
N TRP A 86 23.19 -3.72 27.93
CA TRP A 86 24.52 -3.28 28.33
C TRP A 86 25.51 -4.45 28.43
N GLY A 87 26.75 -4.20 27.97
CA GLY A 87 27.94 -4.74 28.63
C GLY A 87 28.76 -5.76 27.84
N ALA A 88 29.75 -5.27 27.09
CA ALA A 88 31.14 -5.76 27.16
C ALA A 88 32.03 -4.92 26.23
N GLY A 89 33.11 -4.37 26.80
CA GLY A 89 34.43 -4.29 26.16
C GLY A 89 34.54 -3.61 24.79
N ARG A 90 35.27 -2.49 24.77
CA ARG A 90 35.96 -1.93 23.60
C ARG A 90 36.45 -3.03 22.63
N ALA A 91 35.88 -3.06 21.44
CA ALA A 91 36.55 -3.50 20.22
C ALA A 91 35.87 -2.78 19.05
N GLY A 92 36.59 -1.87 18.40
CA GLY A 92 36.17 -1.30 17.12
C GLY A 92 36.11 -2.40 16.07
N GLY A 93 34.93 -2.96 15.87
CA GLY A 93 34.59 -3.73 14.67
C GLY A 93 34.01 -2.79 13.61
N PRO A 94 34.16 -3.09 12.31
CA PRO A 94 33.64 -2.22 11.27
C PRO A 94 32.11 -2.19 11.37
N ALA A 95 31.54 -0.99 11.47
CA ALA A 95 30.12 -0.76 11.28
C ALA A 95 29.75 -1.20 9.85
N ARG A 96 29.33 -2.45 9.70
CA ARG A 96 28.82 -3.03 8.46
C ARG A 96 27.48 -3.69 8.74
N GLY A 97 26.50 -2.86 9.07
CA GLY A 97 25.09 -3.16 8.96
C GLY A 97 24.44 -2.04 8.15
N GLY A 98 24.82 -1.89 6.88
CA GLY A 98 24.21 -0.88 6.02
C GLY A 98 22.70 -1.11 5.96
N ARG A 99 21.91 -0.10 6.33
CA ARG A 99 20.45 -0.16 6.23
C ARG A 99 20.08 -0.41 4.76
N ILE A 100 19.10 -1.27 4.54
CA ILE A 100 18.63 -1.55 3.17
C ILE A 100 17.86 -0.31 2.71
N PRO A 101 18.24 0.35 1.61
CA PRO A 101 17.55 1.54 1.13
C PRO A 101 16.10 1.19 0.77
N LYS A 102 15.16 2.08 1.10
CA LYS A 102 13.72 1.89 0.88
C LYS A 102 13.12 3.07 0.12
N CYS A 103 11.99 2.82 -0.52
CA CYS A 103 11.15 3.79 -1.22
C CYS A 103 9.82 3.89 -0.46
N THR A 104 9.38 5.11 -0.19
CA THR A 104 8.11 5.39 0.48
C THR A 104 7.02 5.54 -0.56
N VAL A 105 6.00 4.69 -0.44
CA VAL A 105 4.84 4.68 -1.34
C VAL A 105 3.56 4.74 -0.53
N LEU A 106 2.66 5.65 -0.88
CA LEU A 106 1.30 5.67 -0.38
C LEU A 106 0.37 5.07 -1.44
N LEU A 107 -0.35 4.01 -1.08
CA LEU A 107 -1.38 3.40 -1.91
C LEU A 107 -2.75 3.75 -1.35
N SER A 108 -3.65 4.25 -2.18
CA SER A 108 -5.03 4.61 -1.82
C SER A 108 -6.02 3.96 -2.77
N LEU A 109 -6.94 3.17 -2.21
CA LEU A 109 -8.02 2.48 -2.93
C LEU A 109 -9.37 3.07 -2.54
N ILE A 110 -10.05 3.68 -3.50
CA ILE A 110 -11.33 4.37 -3.30
C ILE A 110 -12.44 3.65 -4.05
N GLN A 111 -13.49 3.23 -3.35
CA GLN A 111 -14.72 2.77 -4.00
C GLN A 111 -15.59 3.97 -4.43
N ARG A 112 -15.95 4.01 -5.71
CA ARG A 112 -16.69 5.11 -6.34
C ARG A 112 -18.19 4.83 -6.34
N ASN A 113 -18.98 5.88 -6.54
CA ASN A 113 -20.43 5.85 -6.81
C ASN A 113 -21.34 5.15 -5.76
N ARG A 114 -20.82 4.63 -4.64
CA ARG A 114 -21.63 3.95 -3.61
C ARG A 114 -22.68 4.84 -2.94
N ARG A 115 -22.45 6.15 -2.86
CA ARG A 115 -23.44 7.08 -2.27
C ARG A 115 -24.80 7.03 -2.99
N LYS A 116 -24.79 6.86 -4.32
CA LYS A 116 -26.01 6.72 -5.14
C LYS A 116 -26.75 5.41 -4.85
N LEU A 117 -26.05 4.42 -4.33
CA LEU A 117 -26.60 3.09 -4.05
C LEU A 117 -27.17 2.96 -2.63
N ARG A 118 -27.01 3.99 -1.77
CA ARG A 118 -27.61 4.01 -0.42
C ARG A 118 -29.13 3.96 -0.45
N ALA A 119 -29.76 4.60 -1.44
CA ALA A 119 -31.21 4.52 -1.65
C ALA A 119 -31.69 3.09 -1.94
N LYS A 120 -30.79 2.20 -2.38
CA LYS A 120 -31.03 0.76 -2.59
C LYS A 120 -30.58 -0.09 -1.41
N GLY A 121 -30.25 0.52 -0.26
CA GLY A 121 -29.75 -0.18 0.94
C GLY A 121 -28.30 -0.66 0.86
N LEU A 122 -27.57 -0.36 -0.22
CA LEU A 122 -26.21 -0.84 -0.41
C LEU A 122 -25.19 0.11 0.26
N THR A 123 -24.40 -0.44 1.18
CA THR A 123 -23.39 0.29 1.98
C THR A 123 -22.01 0.26 1.34
N TYR A 124 -20.90 0.43 2.07
CA TYR A 124 -19.57 0.23 1.50
C TYR A 124 -19.23 -1.26 1.44
N LEU A 125 -18.60 -1.70 0.35
CA LEU A 125 -18.00 -3.03 0.31
C LEU A 125 -16.77 -3.06 1.21
N THR A 126 -16.49 -4.23 1.80
CA THR A 126 -15.20 -4.48 2.44
C THR A 126 -14.16 -4.66 1.34
N VAL A 127 -13.26 -3.69 1.18
CA VAL A 127 -12.25 -3.67 0.11
C VAL A 127 -10.85 -3.54 0.68
N GLY A 128 -9.85 -3.88 -0.12
CA GLY A 128 -8.44 -3.75 0.23
C GLY A 128 -7.55 -4.12 -0.94
N PHE A 129 -6.25 -4.19 -0.69
CA PHE A 129 -5.28 -4.57 -1.71
C PHE A 129 -4.11 -5.35 -1.12
N HIS A 130 -3.46 -6.12 -1.99
CA HIS A 130 -2.20 -6.79 -1.73
C HIS A 130 -1.09 -6.21 -2.60
N VAL A 131 0.14 -6.18 -2.06
CA VAL A 131 1.34 -5.79 -2.79
C VAL A 131 2.29 -6.98 -2.79
N PHE A 132 2.64 -7.46 -3.98
CA PHE A 132 3.55 -8.59 -4.17
C PHE A 132 4.84 -8.13 -4.83
N GLN A 133 5.97 -8.71 -4.43
CA GLN A 133 7.26 -8.48 -5.06
C GLN A 133 7.44 -9.42 -6.26
N LEU A 134 7.92 -8.87 -7.37
CA LEU A 134 8.21 -9.60 -8.60
C LEU A 134 9.72 -9.87 -8.68
N LEU A 135 10.11 -11.15 -8.62
CA LEU A 135 11.50 -11.59 -8.74
C LEU A 135 11.83 -11.92 -10.20
N GLY A 136 12.31 -10.94 -10.97
CA GLY A 136 13.01 -11.10 -12.26
C GLY A 136 12.30 -11.78 -13.45
N LEU A 137 11.29 -12.62 -13.20
CA LEU A 137 10.49 -13.30 -14.21
C LEU A 137 9.40 -12.36 -14.70
N TRP A 138 9.74 -11.61 -15.73
CA TRP A 138 8.79 -10.81 -16.49
C TRP A 138 7.99 -11.73 -17.41
N ASP A 139 7.00 -12.43 -16.87
CA ASP A 139 5.98 -13.08 -17.71
C ASP A 139 4.60 -12.91 -17.07
N SER A 140 3.80 -12.06 -17.72
CA SER A 140 2.35 -11.85 -17.59
C SER A 140 1.73 -11.82 -16.17
N PRO A 141 1.07 -10.72 -15.77
CA PRO A 141 0.30 -10.65 -14.53
C PRO A 141 -0.86 -11.68 -14.45
N ARG A 142 -1.23 -12.36 -15.53
CA ARG A 142 -2.41 -13.25 -15.57
C ARG A 142 -2.16 -14.72 -15.23
N SER A 143 -1.02 -15.07 -14.65
CA SER A 143 -0.76 -16.48 -14.33
C SER A 143 -1.40 -16.90 -13.00
N ARG A 144 -2.52 -17.62 -13.09
CA ARG A 144 -3.19 -18.33 -11.98
C ARG A 144 -2.21 -19.14 -11.12
N ALA A 145 -1.16 -19.70 -11.73
CA ALA A 145 -0.20 -20.56 -11.06
C ALA A 145 0.93 -19.80 -10.33
N LEU A 146 1.22 -18.56 -10.72
CA LEU A 146 2.35 -17.79 -10.18
C LEU A 146 1.94 -16.88 -9.03
N LEU A 147 0.75 -16.27 -9.10
CA LEU A 147 0.33 -15.27 -8.11
C LEU A 147 0.40 -15.80 -6.66
N PRO A 148 -0.11 -17.00 -6.33
CA PRO A 148 -0.01 -17.54 -4.97
C PRO A 148 1.41 -17.78 -4.48
N LYS A 149 2.40 -17.85 -5.38
CA LYS A 149 3.82 -18.08 -5.06
C LYS A 149 4.61 -16.80 -4.88
N LEU A 150 4.04 -15.64 -5.22
CA LEU A 150 4.73 -14.36 -5.09
C LEU A 150 4.90 -13.98 -3.62
N LEU A 151 6.05 -13.39 -3.29
CA LEU A 151 6.30 -12.86 -1.96
C LEU A 151 5.41 -11.65 -1.71
N ARG A 152 4.58 -11.70 -0.67
CA ARG A 152 3.77 -10.56 -0.25
C ARG A 152 4.67 -9.53 0.45
N ALA A 153 4.86 -8.38 -0.18
CA ALA A 153 5.64 -7.27 0.35
C ALA A 153 4.84 -6.41 1.33
N ASP A 154 3.54 -6.17 1.06
CA ASP A 154 2.64 -5.43 1.97
C ASP A 154 1.17 -5.78 1.66
N ARG A 155 0.24 -5.27 2.48
CA ARG A 155 -1.22 -5.35 2.29
C ARG A 155 -1.96 -4.26 3.06
N SER A 156 -3.13 -3.87 2.56
CA SER A 156 -4.05 -3.06 3.35
C SER A 156 -4.82 -3.92 4.37
N VAL A 157 -5.39 -3.24 5.37
CA VAL A 157 -6.51 -3.81 6.12
C VAL A 157 -7.74 -3.79 5.21
N PHE A 158 -8.47 -4.88 5.18
CA PHE A 158 -9.74 -4.95 4.45
C PHE A 158 -10.84 -4.37 5.34
N CYS A 159 -11.51 -3.30 4.89
CA CYS A 159 -12.56 -2.66 5.68
C CYS A 159 -13.65 -2.04 4.82
N ALA A 160 -14.84 -1.87 5.40
CA ALA A 160 -16.00 -1.28 4.75
C ALA A 160 -15.96 0.26 4.78
N ARG A 161 -14.88 0.85 4.24
CA ARG A 161 -14.68 2.30 4.14
C ARG A 161 -14.62 2.77 2.70
N ARG A 162 -14.98 4.03 2.45
CA ARG A 162 -14.91 4.63 1.10
C ARG A 162 -13.50 4.59 0.52
N ASP A 163 -12.52 4.88 1.36
CA ASP A 163 -11.10 4.94 1.04
C ASP A 163 -10.35 4.01 2.01
N VAL A 164 -9.49 3.18 1.44
CA VAL A 164 -8.54 2.35 2.16
C VAL A 164 -7.15 2.74 1.69
N SER A 165 -6.36 3.34 2.58
CA SER A 165 -5.01 3.81 2.27
C SER A 165 -3.96 3.14 3.16
N ARG A 166 -2.75 2.92 2.63
CA ARG A 166 -1.59 2.33 3.33
C ARG A 166 -0.31 3.02 2.86
N ARG A 167 0.51 3.50 3.79
CA ARG A 167 1.90 3.89 3.52
C ARG A 167 2.78 2.65 3.66
N CYS A 168 3.57 2.36 2.63
CA CYS A 168 4.43 1.19 2.50
C CYS A 168 5.88 1.68 2.38
N ARG A 169 6.83 1.00 3.04
CA ARG A 169 8.27 1.18 2.79
C ARG A 169 8.80 -0.07 2.09
N LEU A 170 9.07 0.04 0.79
CA LEU A 170 9.43 -1.08 -0.09
C LEU A 170 10.88 -0.92 -0.54
N SER A 171 11.62 -2.01 -0.72
CA SER A 171 12.94 -1.91 -1.37
C SER A 171 12.79 -1.46 -2.83
N PRO A 172 13.83 -0.90 -3.46
CA PRO A 172 13.84 -0.75 -4.91
C PRO A 172 13.56 -2.09 -5.62
N GLY A 173 12.67 -2.08 -6.61
CA GLY A 173 12.28 -3.27 -7.35
C GLY A 173 10.93 -3.14 -8.06
N HIS A 174 10.45 -4.29 -8.54
CA HIS A 174 9.18 -4.42 -9.25
C HIS A 174 8.12 -5.07 -8.37
N TYR A 175 6.93 -4.52 -8.41
CA TYR A 175 5.80 -4.87 -7.57
C TYR A 175 4.52 -5.03 -8.38
N LEU A 176 3.61 -5.81 -7.81
CA LEU A 176 2.26 -6.03 -8.31
C LEU A 176 1.26 -5.64 -7.23
N VAL A 177 0.43 -4.65 -7.53
CA VAL A 177 -0.65 -4.20 -6.65
C VAL A 177 -1.96 -4.81 -7.16
N VAL A 178 -2.61 -5.60 -6.30
CA VAL A 178 -3.87 -6.29 -6.62
C VAL A 178 -4.98 -5.76 -5.70
N PRO A 179 -5.77 -4.76 -6.14
CA PRO A 179 -6.95 -4.32 -5.42
C PRO A 179 -8.10 -5.31 -5.60
N SER A 180 -8.79 -5.63 -4.50
CA SER A 180 -9.91 -6.57 -4.50
C SER A 180 -11.01 -6.19 -3.53
N ALA A 181 -12.22 -6.66 -3.81
CA ALA A 181 -13.26 -6.80 -2.79
C ALA A 181 -12.95 -8.00 -1.88
N SER A 182 -13.58 -8.03 -0.71
CA SER A 182 -13.44 -9.13 0.25
C SER A 182 -14.02 -10.42 -0.31
N GLN A 183 -15.25 -10.34 -0.83
CA GLN A 183 -16.02 -11.46 -1.37
C GLN A 183 -15.87 -11.54 -2.89
N GLU A 184 -15.94 -12.75 -3.42
CA GLU A 184 -15.98 -12.99 -4.86
C GLU A 184 -17.30 -12.53 -5.46
N GLY A 185 -17.26 -11.94 -6.65
CA GLY A 185 -18.44 -11.50 -7.38
C GLY A 185 -19.04 -10.17 -6.92
N ASP A 186 -18.46 -9.54 -5.89
CA ASP A 186 -18.81 -8.19 -5.47
C ASP A 186 -18.50 -7.18 -6.59
N GLU A 187 -19.46 -6.28 -6.87
CA GLU A 187 -19.30 -5.27 -7.91
C GLU A 187 -19.17 -3.87 -7.35
N ALA A 188 -18.11 -3.17 -7.77
CA ALA A 188 -17.97 -1.74 -7.54
C ALA A 188 -16.97 -1.11 -8.51
N ASP A 189 -17.21 0.15 -8.86
CA ASP A 189 -16.20 1.01 -9.45
C ASP A 189 -15.16 1.39 -8.39
N PHE A 190 -13.89 1.45 -8.78
CA PHE A 190 -12.82 1.91 -7.90
C PHE A 190 -11.85 2.89 -8.57
N THR A 191 -11.08 3.56 -7.75
CA THR A 191 -9.90 4.34 -8.13
C THR A 191 -8.73 3.92 -7.26
N LEU A 192 -7.62 3.52 -7.87
CA LEU A 192 -6.36 3.26 -7.20
C LEU A 192 -5.44 4.44 -7.46
N ARG A 193 -4.88 5.03 -6.41
CA ARG A 193 -3.86 6.08 -6.49
C ARG A 193 -2.57 5.57 -5.87
N ILE A 194 -1.47 5.78 -6.57
CA ILE A 194 -0.13 5.46 -6.13
C ILE A 194 0.62 6.78 -6.01
N PHE A 195 1.15 7.05 -4.84
CA PHE A 195 1.99 8.22 -4.58
C PHE A 195 3.37 7.73 -4.14
N SER A 196 4.44 8.31 -4.68
CA SER A 196 5.81 8.10 -4.19
C SER A 196 6.58 9.41 -4.09
N GLU A 197 7.58 9.44 -3.22
CA GLU A 197 8.47 10.59 -3.04
C GLU A 197 9.43 10.75 -4.22
N ARG A 198 9.94 9.64 -4.75
CA ARG A 198 10.78 9.58 -5.96
C ARG A 198 9.97 9.22 -7.21
N SER A 199 10.55 9.44 -8.38
CA SER A 199 9.92 9.03 -9.63
C SER A 199 9.68 7.53 -9.67
N HIS A 200 8.46 7.13 -10.04
CA HIS A 200 8.09 5.73 -10.19
C HIS A 200 7.40 5.50 -11.53
N THR A 201 7.40 4.25 -12.01
CA THR A 201 6.59 3.85 -13.16
C THR A 201 5.47 2.95 -12.69
N ALA A 202 4.23 3.28 -13.05
CA ALA A 202 3.09 2.40 -12.83
C ALA A 202 2.27 2.20 -14.12
N VAL A 203 1.92 0.94 -14.42
CA VAL A 203 1.16 0.53 -15.61
C VAL A 203 0.10 -0.52 -15.30
#